data_AF-A0A962D4K8-F1
#
_entry.id   AF-A0A962D4K8-F1
#
_cell.length_a   1.000
_cell.length_b   1.000
_cell.length_c   1.000
_cell.angle_alpha   90.00
_cell.angle_beta   90.00
_cell.angle_gamma   90.00
#
_symmetry.space_group_name_H-M   'P 1'
#
loop_
_entity.id
_entity.type
_entity.pdbx_description
1 polymer ?
#
loop_
_entity_poly.entity_id
_entity_poly.type
_entity_poly.pdbx_seq_one_letter_code
_entity_poly.pdbx_strand_id
1 'polypeptide(L)'
;MAIAALVLATGAVALAVLRGRRSSFIPESREHALEKRVGELESTVGTLQRLLYEKQSQISALQQDYDEALRRLAILETQAAPPATATKQPPALLVVLGNDPALRIDLDALRALEREGKFSIRRPYPDSKAGIRSVLDRYRNRGYAIRYVHMAVHSAPEGIEISGDDLITPDWLSDNLKSVHILFINGCRSDALGDWLGVVPYVVANRHEVVNTDAVQFARAFWAAIGDGLEVEAAFSQAVRRSPQGVGEFAELLQ
;
A
#
# COMPACT_ATOMS: atom_id res chain seq x y z
N MET A 1 88.29 65.69 43.26
CA MET A 1 89.16 66.01 42.11
C MET A 1 89.83 64.71 41.69
N ALA A 2 89.96 64.29 40.43
CA ALA A 2 89.53 64.78 39.10
C ALA A 2 89.58 63.55 38.15
N ILE A 3 88.97 63.46 36.96
CA ILE A 3 88.18 64.36 36.09
C ILE A 3 87.09 63.50 35.40
N ALA A 4 86.04 64.11 34.79
CA ALA A 4 85.07 63.40 33.95
C ALA A 4 85.30 63.63 32.44
N ALA A 5 84.86 62.66 31.63
CA ALA A 5 84.57 62.76 30.19
C ALA A 5 85.72 63.05 29.18
N LEU A 6 86.19 61.99 28.51
CA LEU A 6 86.55 61.87 27.08
C LEU A 6 86.89 60.37 26.83
N VAL A 7 86.55 59.65 25.75
CA VAL A 7 86.09 59.99 24.38
C VAL A 7 85.02 58.97 23.93
N LEU A 8 83.92 59.45 23.33
CA LEU A 8 83.07 58.66 22.42
C LEU A 8 83.82 58.49 21.08
N ALA A 9 84.29 57.28 20.70
CA ALA A 9 84.56 56.87 19.30
C ALA A 9 85.24 55.48 19.10
N THR A 10 84.86 54.43 19.84
CA THR A 10 85.11 53.04 19.38
C THR A 10 83.90 52.16 19.77
N GLY A 11 82.99 51.77 18.88
CA GLY A 11 83.01 51.87 17.43
C GLY A 11 82.58 50.54 16.81
N ALA A 12 81.30 50.18 16.99
CA ALA A 12 80.47 49.40 16.07
C ALA A 12 80.87 47.97 15.58
N VAL A 13 82.10 47.46 15.75
CA VAL A 13 82.55 46.24 15.04
C VAL A 13 82.28 44.92 15.79
N ALA A 14 82.38 44.89 17.12
CA ALA A 14 82.22 43.64 17.90
C ALA A 14 80.76 43.12 17.99
N LEU A 15 79.76 43.90 17.52
CA LEU A 15 78.34 43.48 17.50
C LEU A 15 77.93 42.80 16.18
N ALA A 16 78.85 42.63 15.22
CA ALA A 16 78.54 42.19 13.86
C ALA A 16 78.63 40.67 13.62
N VAL A 17 79.46 39.94 14.37
CA VAL A 17 79.83 38.55 14.01
C VAL A 17 78.92 37.48 14.65
N LEU A 18 78.29 37.75 15.80
CA LEU A 18 77.30 36.85 16.41
C LEU A 18 75.85 37.06 15.90
N ARG A 19 75.68 37.86 14.83
CA ARG A 19 74.40 38.04 14.13
C ARG A 19 74.17 37.03 12.99
N GLY A 20 75.14 36.13 12.77
CA GLY A 20 75.25 35.26 11.58
C GLY A 20 74.60 33.88 11.64
N ARG A 21 73.44 33.70 12.31
CA ARG A 21 72.60 32.49 12.10
C ARG A 21 71.13 32.61 12.50
N ARG A 22 70.47 33.70 12.09
CA ARG A 22 69.02 33.65 11.80
C ARG A 22 68.83 33.33 10.31
N SER A 23 68.59 32.06 10.00
CA SER A 23 67.88 31.66 8.77
C SER A 23 66.40 31.46 9.10
N SER A 24 65.76 32.54 9.54
CA SER A 24 64.30 32.61 9.72
C SER A 24 63.64 32.72 8.35
N PHE A 25 63.21 31.60 7.76
CA PHE A 25 62.59 31.61 6.43
C PHE A 25 61.57 30.46 6.14
N ILE A 26 60.77 30.05 7.14
CA ILE A 26 59.43 29.46 6.88
C ILE A 26 58.37 29.89 7.94
N PRO A 27 57.91 31.16 7.98
CA PRO A 27 56.63 31.51 8.64
C PRO A 27 55.52 31.86 7.63
N GLU A 28 55.77 32.84 6.75
CA GLU A 28 54.77 33.48 5.88
C GLU A 28 54.02 32.50 4.98
N SER A 29 54.71 31.49 4.41
CA SER A 29 54.07 30.48 3.56
C SER A 29 53.10 29.56 4.31
N ARG A 30 53.24 29.46 5.64
CA ARG A 30 52.38 28.65 6.50
C ARG A 30 51.20 29.47 7.03
N GLU A 31 51.41 30.74 7.35
CA GLU A 31 50.34 31.68 7.69
C GLU A 31 49.40 31.89 6.50
N HIS A 32 49.89 32.22 5.30
CA HIS A 32 49.06 32.34 4.10
C HIS A 32 48.31 31.04 3.74
N ALA A 33 48.91 29.86 3.98
CA ALA A 33 48.24 28.58 3.77
C ALA A 33 47.11 28.31 4.80
N LEU A 34 47.22 28.86 6.01
CA LEU A 34 46.18 28.79 7.04
C LEU A 34 45.07 29.81 6.76
N GLU A 35 45.42 31.07 6.44
CA GLU A 35 44.46 32.12 6.05
C GLU A 35 43.59 31.67 4.88
N LYS A 36 44.21 31.08 3.83
CA LYS A 36 43.47 30.55 2.69
C LYS A 36 42.49 29.43 3.09
N ARG A 37 42.91 28.51 3.97
CA ARG A 37 42.04 27.43 4.49
C ARG A 37 40.91 27.96 5.35
N VAL A 38 41.15 29.01 6.15
CA VAL A 38 40.10 29.67 6.94
C VAL A 38 39.06 30.29 6.00
N GLY A 39 39.47 31.04 4.97
CA GLY A 39 38.54 31.59 3.97
C GLY A 39 37.76 30.51 3.18
N GLU A 40 38.40 29.41 2.81
CA GLU A 40 37.73 28.26 2.19
C GLU A 40 36.68 27.64 3.12
N LEU A 41 37.01 27.44 4.41
CA LEU A 41 36.09 26.93 5.43
C LEU A 41 34.93 27.91 5.70
N GLU A 42 35.19 29.21 5.82
CA GLU A 42 34.16 30.24 6.00
C GLU A 42 33.18 30.27 4.82
N SER A 43 33.68 30.17 3.58
CA SER A 43 32.82 30.06 2.39
C SER A 43 31.96 28.78 2.39
N THR A 44 32.52 27.68 2.92
CA THR A 44 31.84 26.37 3.01
C THR A 44 30.75 26.41 4.07
N VAL A 45 31.03 26.99 5.25
CA VAL A 45 30.05 27.22 6.32
C VAL A 45 28.92 28.14 5.82
N GLY A 46 29.25 29.24 5.15
CA GLY A 46 28.25 30.16 4.58
C GLY A 46 27.38 29.54 3.47
N THR A 47 27.91 28.54 2.76
CA THR A 47 27.16 27.74 1.78
C THR A 47 26.24 26.72 2.47
N LEU A 48 26.77 25.98 3.45
CA LEU A 48 26.01 24.99 4.23
C LEU A 48 24.87 25.63 5.05
N GLN A 49 25.09 26.81 5.63
CA GLN A 49 24.05 27.57 6.33
C GLN A 49 22.89 27.96 5.39
N ARG A 50 23.21 28.41 4.17
CA ARG A 50 22.19 28.71 3.13
C ARG A 50 21.41 27.46 2.74
N LEU A 51 22.10 26.35 2.53
CA LEU A 51 21.50 25.08 2.10
C LEU A 51 20.63 24.47 3.22
N LEU A 52 21.05 24.57 4.48
CA LEU A 52 20.22 24.20 5.65
C LEU A 52 18.97 25.07 5.76
N TYR A 53 19.08 26.38 5.57
CA TYR A 53 17.92 27.29 5.62
C TYR A 53 16.92 26.99 4.49
N GLU A 54 17.42 26.75 3.26
CA GLU A 54 16.59 26.34 2.12
C GLU A 54 15.90 24.99 2.37
N LYS A 55 16.61 24.00 2.91
CA LYS A 55 16.03 22.70 3.25
C LYS A 55 15.02 22.79 4.38
N GLN A 56 15.26 23.62 5.40
CA GLN A 56 14.28 23.88 6.46
C GLN A 56 13.01 24.52 5.90
N SER A 57 13.13 25.46 4.94
CA SER A 57 11.98 26.04 4.24
C SER A 57 11.20 24.99 3.42
N GLN A 58 11.89 24.08 2.73
CA GLN A 58 11.25 22.99 1.96
C GLN A 58 10.52 22.01 2.87
N ILE A 59 11.08 21.65 4.03
CA ILE A 59 10.43 20.78 5.02
C ILE A 59 9.14 21.43 5.55
N SER A 60 9.21 22.70 5.96
CA SER A 60 8.03 23.43 6.46
C SER A 60 6.89 23.52 5.43
N ALA A 61 7.22 23.72 4.15
CA ALA A 61 6.22 23.75 3.07
C ALA A 61 5.56 22.37 2.87
N LEU A 62 6.35 21.30 2.79
CA LEU A 62 5.84 19.93 2.65
C LEU A 62 4.98 19.49 3.85
N GLN A 63 5.30 19.95 5.06
CA GLN A 63 4.48 19.71 6.25
C GLN A 63 3.11 20.41 6.14
N GLN A 64 3.07 21.65 5.63
CA GLN A 64 1.80 22.36 5.40
C GLN A 64 0.95 21.67 4.32
N ASP A 65 1.56 21.23 3.22
CA ASP A 65 0.85 20.50 2.14
C ASP A 65 0.29 19.16 2.64
N TYR A 66 1.05 18.44 3.49
CA TYR A 66 0.61 17.19 4.10
C TYR A 66 -0.57 17.39 5.07
N ASP A 67 -0.49 18.40 5.95
CA ASP A 67 -1.58 18.72 6.88
C ASP A 67 -2.86 19.15 6.14
N GLU A 68 -2.74 19.90 5.05
CA GLU A 68 -3.86 20.27 4.19
C GLU A 68 -4.46 19.07 3.45
N ALA A 69 -3.62 18.14 2.96
CA ALA A 69 -4.08 16.89 2.36
C ALA A 69 -4.85 16.03 3.36
N LEU A 70 -4.36 15.90 4.61
CA LEU A 70 -5.07 15.19 5.68
C LEU A 70 -6.42 15.83 6.02
N ARG A 71 -6.51 17.17 6.06
CA ARG A 71 -7.80 17.88 6.29
C ARG A 71 -8.78 17.60 5.15
N ARG A 72 -8.32 17.63 3.90
CA ARG A 72 -9.17 17.31 2.74
C ARG A 72 -9.66 15.87 2.78
N LEU A 73 -8.80 14.91 3.14
CA LEU A 73 -9.21 13.52 3.35
C LEU A 73 -10.27 13.40 4.44
N ALA A 74 -10.05 13.99 5.62
CA ALA A 74 -11.03 13.96 6.71
C ALA A 74 -12.39 14.59 6.34
N ILE A 75 -12.40 15.68 5.55
CA ILE A 75 -13.62 16.30 5.03
C ILE A 75 -14.31 15.37 4.03
N LEU A 76 -13.57 14.75 3.11
CA LEU A 76 -14.11 13.82 2.12
C LEU A 76 -14.65 12.54 2.77
N GLU A 77 -13.97 12.01 3.78
CA GLU A 77 -14.45 10.88 4.60
C GLU A 77 -15.74 11.25 5.34
N THR A 78 -15.81 12.45 5.93
CA THR A 78 -17.02 12.93 6.61
C THR A 78 -18.19 13.17 5.65
N GLN A 79 -17.92 13.58 4.41
CA GLN A 79 -18.94 13.77 3.36
C GLN A 79 -19.34 12.45 2.68
N ALA A 80 -18.44 11.46 2.63
CA ALA A 80 -18.71 10.11 2.14
C ALA A 80 -19.39 9.23 3.20
N ALA A 81 -19.31 9.61 4.49
CA ALA A 81 -20.05 8.96 5.56
C ALA A 81 -21.56 9.18 5.38
N PRO A 82 -22.38 8.12 5.21
CA PRO A 82 -23.82 8.27 5.09
C PRO A 82 -24.42 8.82 6.40
N PRO A 83 -25.55 9.57 6.34
CA PRO A 83 -26.16 10.16 7.52
C PRO A 83 -26.50 9.12 8.59
N ALA A 84 -26.19 9.45 9.84
CA ALA A 84 -26.16 8.54 11.00
C ALA A 84 -27.52 7.95 11.46
N THR A 85 -28.56 8.04 10.63
CA THR A 85 -29.90 7.47 10.84
C THR A 85 -30.30 6.44 9.78
N ALA A 86 -29.44 6.17 8.79
CA ALA A 86 -29.59 4.96 7.98
C ALA A 86 -29.41 3.74 8.88
N THR A 87 -30.46 2.93 9.04
CA THR A 87 -30.31 1.56 9.53
C THR A 87 -29.24 0.89 8.67
N LYS A 88 -28.14 0.41 9.29
CA LYS A 88 -27.03 -0.22 8.57
C LYS A 88 -27.56 -1.42 7.80
N GLN A 89 -27.92 -1.21 6.54
CA GLN A 89 -28.34 -2.30 5.66
C GLN A 89 -27.14 -3.25 5.52
N PRO A 90 -27.35 -4.57 5.65
CA PRO A 90 -26.25 -5.51 5.54
C PRO A 90 -25.62 -5.39 4.15
N PRO A 91 -24.28 -5.41 4.06
CA PRO A 91 -23.57 -5.19 2.80
C PRO A 91 -24.03 -6.17 1.71
N ALA A 92 -24.06 -5.70 0.48
CA ALA A 92 -24.43 -6.55 -0.65
C ALA A 92 -23.30 -7.53 -0.99
N LEU A 93 -23.62 -8.83 -0.98
CA LEU A 93 -22.78 -9.89 -1.51
C LEU A 93 -23.41 -10.39 -2.81
N LEU A 94 -22.69 -10.24 -3.92
CA LEU A 94 -23.12 -10.78 -5.22
C LEU A 94 -22.65 -12.23 -5.33
N VAL A 95 -23.61 -13.14 -5.43
CA VAL A 95 -23.41 -14.58 -5.63
C VAL A 95 -23.67 -14.91 -7.09
N VAL A 96 -22.63 -15.36 -7.78
CA VAL A 96 -22.66 -15.91 -9.14
C VAL A 96 -22.54 -17.43 -9.02
N LEU A 97 -23.39 -18.16 -9.72
CA LEU A 97 -23.34 -19.61 -9.81
C LEU A 97 -23.08 -20.02 -11.26
N GLY A 98 -22.25 -21.03 -11.46
CA GLY A 98 -22.13 -21.76 -12.72
C GLY A 98 -23.35 -22.64 -13.00
N ASN A 99 -23.35 -23.26 -14.18
CA ASN A 99 -24.46 -24.08 -14.68
C ASN A 99 -24.63 -25.42 -13.93
N ASP A 100 -23.61 -25.87 -13.19
CA ASP A 100 -23.62 -27.12 -12.45
C ASP A 100 -24.57 -27.04 -11.23
N PRO A 101 -25.61 -27.90 -11.15
CA PRO A 101 -26.54 -27.94 -10.01
C PRO A 101 -25.87 -28.18 -8.66
N ALA A 102 -24.70 -28.83 -8.61
CA ALA A 102 -23.96 -29.07 -7.37
C ALA A 102 -23.50 -27.76 -6.70
N LEU A 103 -23.19 -26.72 -7.48
CA LEU A 103 -22.73 -25.41 -6.99
C LEU A 103 -23.83 -24.63 -6.24
N ARG A 104 -25.06 -25.12 -6.21
CA ARG A 104 -26.16 -24.54 -5.41
C ARG A 104 -25.93 -24.68 -3.90
N ILE A 105 -25.06 -25.61 -3.47
CA ILE A 105 -24.69 -25.79 -2.06
C ILE A 105 -24.04 -24.53 -1.46
N ASP A 106 -23.30 -23.74 -2.24
CA ASP A 106 -22.80 -22.42 -1.85
C ASP A 106 -23.93 -21.44 -1.56
N LEU A 107 -24.93 -21.35 -2.46
CA LEU A 107 -26.04 -20.41 -2.29
C LEU A 107 -26.83 -20.70 -1.00
N ASP A 108 -27.09 -21.97 -0.69
CA ASP A 108 -27.82 -22.35 0.51
C ASP A 108 -27.04 -22.01 1.79
N ALA A 109 -25.70 -22.19 1.77
CA ALA A 109 -24.83 -21.77 2.86
C ALA A 109 -24.75 -20.24 3.02
N LEU A 110 -24.69 -19.48 1.92
CA LEU A 110 -24.65 -18.01 1.95
C LEU A 110 -26.02 -17.40 2.32
N ARG A 111 -27.14 -18.06 1.99
CA ARG A 111 -28.47 -17.69 2.50
C ARG A 111 -28.62 -17.92 4.01
N ALA A 112 -27.75 -18.71 4.65
CA ALA A 112 -27.67 -18.72 6.12
C ALA A 112 -27.12 -17.39 6.65
N LEU A 113 -26.09 -16.83 6.02
CA LEU A 113 -25.47 -15.55 6.42
C LEU A 113 -26.43 -14.36 6.23
N GLU A 114 -27.33 -14.43 5.25
CA GLU A 114 -28.41 -13.45 5.10
C GLU A 114 -29.44 -13.52 6.24
N ARG A 115 -29.81 -14.73 6.67
CA ARG A 115 -30.68 -14.94 7.85
C ARG A 115 -30.01 -14.52 9.16
N GLU A 116 -28.68 -14.64 9.24
CA GLU A 116 -27.84 -14.09 10.31
C GLU A 116 -27.69 -12.55 10.23
N GLY A 117 -28.22 -11.89 9.18
CA GLY A 117 -28.17 -10.45 9.00
C GLY A 117 -26.80 -9.90 8.57
N LYS A 118 -25.88 -10.75 8.10
CA LYS A 118 -24.50 -10.38 7.77
C LYS A 118 -24.35 -9.76 6.37
N PHE A 119 -25.12 -10.25 5.40
CA PHE A 119 -25.12 -9.74 4.01
C PHE A 119 -26.54 -9.69 3.45
N SER A 120 -26.76 -8.84 2.45
CA SER A 120 -27.90 -8.99 1.55
C SER A 120 -27.44 -9.71 0.28
N ILE A 121 -28.00 -10.89 0.01
CA ILE A 121 -27.59 -11.73 -1.11
C ILE A 121 -28.23 -11.21 -2.39
N ARG A 122 -27.38 -10.95 -3.38
CA ARG A 122 -27.75 -10.57 -4.74
C ARG A 122 -27.32 -11.68 -5.68
N ARG A 123 -28.12 -11.94 -6.72
CA ARG A 123 -27.75 -12.81 -7.84
C ARG A 123 -27.95 -12.05 -9.15
N PRO A 124 -27.20 -12.40 -10.21
CA PRO A 124 -27.55 -11.98 -11.56
C PRO A 124 -28.92 -12.55 -11.96
N TYR A 125 -29.57 -11.92 -12.95
CA TYR A 125 -30.71 -12.48 -13.66
C TYR A 125 -30.76 -11.87 -15.08
N PRO A 126 -30.64 -12.68 -16.14
CA PRO A 126 -30.29 -14.11 -16.13
C PRO A 126 -28.89 -14.37 -15.52
N ASP A 127 -28.60 -15.62 -15.17
CA ASP A 127 -27.28 -16.03 -14.68
C ASP A 127 -26.26 -16.06 -15.86
N SER A 128 -25.75 -14.88 -16.23
CA SER A 128 -24.82 -14.65 -17.35
C SER A 128 -23.98 -13.37 -17.16
N LYS A 129 -22.97 -13.13 -18.01
CA LYS A 129 -22.16 -11.89 -17.96
C LYS A 129 -23.02 -10.62 -17.99
N ALA A 130 -24.06 -10.60 -18.80
CA ALA A 130 -24.98 -9.46 -18.89
C ALA A 130 -25.78 -9.23 -17.59
N GLY A 131 -26.22 -10.32 -16.93
CA GLY A 131 -26.90 -10.25 -15.64
C GLY A 131 -25.99 -9.75 -14.52
N ILE A 132 -24.74 -10.22 -14.46
CA ILE A 132 -23.73 -9.77 -13.48
C ILE A 132 -23.50 -8.26 -13.63
N ARG A 133 -23.23 -7.82 -14.86
CA ARG A 133 -23.05 -6.39 -15.18
C ARG A 133 -24.29 -5.57 -14.81
N SER A 134 -25.50 -6.04 -15.13
CA SER A 134 -26.74 -5.36 -14.77
C SER A 134 -26.90 -5.13 -13.26
N VAL A 135 -26.46 -6.08 -12.42
CA VAL A 135 -26.49 -5.93 -10.97
C VAL A 135 -25.44 -4.93 -10.48
N LEU A 136 -24.20 -5.01 -11.00
CA LEU A 136 -23.12 -4.08 -10.65
C LEU A 136 -23.46 -2.63 -11.05
N ASP A 137 -23.88 -2.41 -12.29
CA ASP A 137 -24.22 -1.10 -12.83
C ASP A 137 -25.47 -0.51 -12.14
N ARG A 138 -26.45 -1.35 -11.76
CA ARG A 138 -27.61 -0.91 -10.95
C ARG A 138 -27.20 -0.37 -9.58
N TYR A 139 -26.18 -0.96 -8.94
CA TYR A 139 -25.66 -0.45 -7.67
C TYR A 139 -24.90 0.87 -7.89
N ARG A 140 -24.00 0.91 -8.88
CA ARG A 140 -23.22 2.12 -9.25
C ARG A 140 -24.13 3.32 -9.53
N ASN A 141 -25.17 3.12 -10.34
CA ASN A 141 -26.15 4.15 -10.69
C ASN A 141 -27.00 4.63 -9.50
N ARG A 142 -26.94 3.96 -8.34
CA ARG A 142 -27.58 4.38 -7.08
C ARG A 142 -26.59 5.01 -6.10
N GLY A 143 -25.33 5.21 -6.49
CA GLY A 143 -24.28 5.74 -5.61
C GLY A 143 -23.64 4.69 -4.68
N TYR A 144 -23.85 3.40 -4.93
CA TYR A 144 -23.29 2.32 -4.10
C TYR A 144 -22.39 1.39 -4.93
N ALA A 145 -21.38 0.80 -4.30
CA ALA A 145 -20.53 -0.23 -4.90
C ALA A 145 -20.82 -1.60 -4.27
N ILE A 146 -20.98 -2.64 -5.10
CA ILE A 146 -20.83 -4.03 -4.61
C ILE A 146 -19.34 -4.29 -4.47
N ARG A 147 -18.89 -4.43 -3.23
CA ARG A 147 -17.48 -4.70 -2.88
C ARG A 147 -17.17 -6.19 -2.71
N TYR A 148 -18.20 -7.02 -2.57
CA TYR A 148 -18.05 -8.43 -2.24
C TYR A 148 -18.72 -9.28 -3.33
N VAL A 149 -17.93 -10.15 -3.95
CA VAL A 149 -18.40 -11.08 -4.98
C VAL A 149 -17.94 -12.48 -4.59
N HIS A 150 -18.85 -13.44 -4.70
CA HIS A 150 -18.58 -14.86 -4.60
C HIS A 150 -19.04 -15.54 -5.90
N MET A 151 -18.15 -16.31 -6.51
CA MET A 151 -18.41 -17.10 -7.71
C MET A 151 -18.23 -18.57 -7.36
N ALA A 152 -19.29 -19.36 -7.35
CA ALA A 152 -19.21 -20.82 -7.32
C ALA A 152 -19.34 -21.29 -8.77
N VAL A 153 -18.22 -21.67 -9.39
CA VAL A 153 -18.05 -21.76 -10.86
C VAL A 153 -16.97 -22.77 -11.21
N HIS A 154 -17.07 -23.37 -12.40
CA HIS A 154 -15.96 -24.10 -13.01
C HIS A 154 -15.04 -23.12 -13.75
N SER A 155 -13.75 -23.44 -13.88
CA SER A 155 -12.81 -22.63 -14.66
C SER A 155 -12.05 -23.50 -15.66
N ALA A 156 -11.84 -22.93 -16.84
CA ALA A 156 -11.06 -23.49 -17.94
C ALA A 156 -9.80 -22.62 -18.16
N PRO A 157 -8.80 -23.10 -18.93
CA PRO A 157 -7.64 -22.29 -19.31
C PRO A 157 -7.99 -20.98 -20.05
N GLU A 158 -9.17 -20.91 -20.65
CA GLU A 158 -9.65 -19.76 -21.44
C GLU A 158 -10.50 -18.77 -20.62
N GLY A 159 -11.00 -19.15 -19.43
CA GLY A 159 -11.89 -18.30 -18.63
C GLY A 159 -12.74 -19.03 -17.58
N ILE A 160 -13.70 -18.31 -17.00
CA ILE A 160 -14.65 -18.84 -15.99
C ILE A 160 -15.98 -19.21 -16.66
N GLU A 161 -16.51 -20.40 -16.41
CA GLU A 161 -17.78 -20.87 -16.97
C GLU A 161 -18.98 -20.41 -16.12
N ILE A 162 -19.92 -19.65 -16.70
CA ILE A 162 -21.20 -19.32 -16.04
C ILE A 162 -22.34 -20.19 -16.57
N SER A 163 -22.66 -20.08 -17.87
CA SER A 163 -23.91 -20.64 -18.41
C SER A 163 -23.82 -20.89 -19.91
N GLY A 164 -24.10 -22.12 -20.34
CA GLY A 164 -23.87 -22.55 -21.72
C GLY A 164 -22.42 -22.26 -22.15
N ASP A 165 -22.27 -21.65 -23.33
CA ASP A 165 -20.97 -21.25 -23.88
C ASP A 165 -20.49 -19.86 -23.37
N ASP A 166 -21.16 -19.26 -22.36
CA ASP A 166 -20.84 -17.90 -21.86
C ASP A 166 -19.67 -17.93 -20.86
N LEU A 167 -18.46 -17.73 -21.41
CA LEU A 167 -17.20 -17.72 -20.67
C LEU A 167 -16.79 -16.30 -20.22
N ILE A 168 -16.43 -16.11 -18.95
CA ILE A 168 -15.81 -14.86 -18.47
C ILE A 168 -14.33 -14.83 -18.82
N THR A 169 -13.94 -13.86 -19.64
CA THR A 169 -12.55 -13.63 -20.04
C THR A 169 -11.82 -12.70 -19.05
N PRO A 170 -10.47 -12.65 -19.08
CA PRO A 170 -9.66 -11.79 -18.21
C PRO A 170 -9.99 -10.30 -18.37
N ASP A 171 -10.13 -9.87 -19.62
CA ASP A 171 -10.52 -8.49 -19.97
C ASP A 171 -11.88 -8.12 -19.38
N TRP A 172 -12.83 -9.05 -19.42
CA TRP A 172 -14.17 -8.81 -18.86
C TRP A 172 -14.12 -8.66 -17.35
N LEU A 173 -13.36 -9.50 -16.63
CA LEU A 173 -13.16 -9.40 -15.19
C LEU A 173 -12.53 -8.04 -14.85
N SER A 174 -11.45 -7.69 -15.57
CA SER A 174 -10.74 -6.41 -15.41
C SER A 174 -11.65 -5.21 -15.62
N ASP A 175 -12.52 -5.23 -16.64
CA ASP A 175 -13.41 -4.11 -16.92
C ASP A 175 -14.58 -3.97 -15.93
N ASN A 176 -15.13 -5.09 -15.48
CA ASN A 176 -16.38 -5.10 -14.72
C ASN A 176 -16.18 -5.16 -13.20
N LEU A 177 -15.05 -5.66 -12.69
CA LEU A 177 -14.83 -5.86 -11.25
C LEU A 177 -14.07 -4.72 -10.54
N LYS A 178 -13.81 -3.59 -11.20
CA LYS A 178 -13.11 -2.39 -10.66
C LYS A 178 -13.64 -1.83 -9.33
N SER A 179 -14.86 -2.19 -8.92
CA SER A 179 -15.49 -1.78 -7.66
C SER A 179 -15.51 -2.86 -6.58
N VAL A 180 -15.00 -4.06 -6.90
CA VAL A 180 -14.94 -5.22 -6.02
C VAL A 180 -13.66 -5.15 -5.21
N HIS A 181 -13.79 -5.40 -3.91
CA HIS A 181 -12.68 -5.43 -2.96
C HIS A 181 -12.26 -6.86 -2.64
N ILE A 182 -13.23 -7.77 -2.51
CA ILE A 182 -13.01 -9.20 -2.26
C ILE A 182 -13.76 -10.00 -3.33
N LEU A 183 -13.01 -10.80 -4.09
CA LEU A 183 -13.52 -11.81 -5.00
C LEU A 183 -13.20 -13.19 -4.42
N PHE A 184 -14.23 -13.95 -4.07
CA PHE A 184 -14.10 -15.36 -3.69
C PHE A 184 -14.49 -16.24 -4.87
N ILE A 185 -13.61 -17.14 -5.29
CA ILE A 185 -13.85 -18.12 -6.36
C ILE A 185 -13.86 -19.51 -5.74
N ASN A 186 -15.07 -20.06 -5.56
CA ASN A 186 -15.25 -21.44 -5.16
C ASN A 186 -15.30 -22.34 -6.40
N GLY A 187 -14.12 -22.66 -6.90
CA GLY A 187 -13.88 -23.49 -8.08
C GLY A 187 -12.41 -23.88 -8.16
N CYS A 188 -12.11 -24.93 -8.92
CA CYS A 188 -10.72 -25.30 -9.21
C CYS A 188 -10.04 -24.17 -9.98
N ARG A 189 -8.95 -23.61 -9.44
CA ARG A 189 -8.17 -22.57 -10.12
C ARG A 189 -7.24 -23.19 -11.17
N SER A 190 -7.41 -22.82 -12.44
CA SER A 190 -6.33 -22.99 -13.42
C SER A 190 -5.20 -21.98 -13.13
N ASP A 191 -3.93 -22.37 -13.30
CA ASP A 191 -2.79 -21.49 -12.92
C ASP A 191 -2.87 -20.09 -13.55
N ALA A 192 -3.44 -19.97 -14.75
CA ALA A 192 -3.66 -18.71 -15.46
C ALA A 192 -4.62 -17.73 -14.76
N LEU A 193 -5.56 -18.20 -13.93
CA LEU A 193 -6.57 -17.36 -13.29
C LEU A 193 -5.98 -16.37 -12.25
N GLY A 194 -4.77 -16.62 -11.75
CA GLY A 194 -4.06 -15.69 -10.86
C GLY A 194 -3.67 -14.39 -11.58
N ASP A 195 -3.13 -14.48 -12.79
CA ASP A 195 -2.65 -13.34 -13.58
C ASP A 195 -3.80 -12.42 -14.04
N TRP A 196 -5.02 -12.95 -14.13
CA TRP A 196 -6.20 -12.25 -14.66
C TRP A 196 -6.87 -11.31 -13.65
N LEU A 197 -6.50 -11.36 -12.37
CA LEU A 197 -7.30 -10.80 -11.28
C LEU A 197 -6.67 -9.62 -10.54
N GLY A 198 -5.52 -9.10 -10.99
CA GLY A 198 -4.83 -7.94 -10.37
C GLY A 198 -5.59 -6.60 -10.35
N VAL A 199 -6.87 -6.59 -10.74
CA VAL A 199 -7.81 -5.47 -10.55
C VAL A 199 -8.57 -5.56 -9.21
N VAL A 200 -8.66 -6.75 -8.61
CA VAL A 200 -9.36 -6.96 -7.32
C VAL A 200 -8.32 -7.08 -6.19
N PRO A 201 -8.33 -6.20 -5.17
CA PRO A 201 -7.31 -6.17 -4.11
C PRO A 201 -7.16 -7.45 -3.28
N TYR A 202 -8.21 -8.27 -3.20
CA TYR A 202 -8.16 -9.55 -2.50
C TYR A 202 -8.92 -10.62 -3.28
N VAL A 203 -8.21 -11.69 -3.66
CA VAL A 203 -8.81 -12.86 -4.31
C VAL A 203 -8.63 -14.07 -3.40
N VAL A 204 -9.73 -14.75 -3.09
CA VAL A 204 -9.71 -16.03 -2.39
C VAL A 204 -10.10 -17.14 -3.36
N ALA A 205 -9.27 -18.16 -3.53
CA ALA A 205 -9.49 -19.26 -4.47
C ALA A 205 -8.83 -20.57 -4.01
N ASN A 206 -9.24 -21.71 -4.57
CA ASN A 206 -8.64 -23.03 -4.28
C ASN A 206 -7.73 -23.47 -5.44
N ARG A 207 -6.46 -23.82 -5.16
CA ARG A 207 -5.47 -24.30 -6.16
C ARG A 207 -5.80 -25.66 -6.79
N HIS A 208 -6.54 -26.51 -6.09
CA HIS A 208 -6.79 -27.89 -6.47
C HIS A 208 -8.28 -28.23 -6.31
N GLU A 209 -8.68 -29.38 -6.84
CA GLU A 209 -10.02 -29.93 -6.65
C GLU A 209 -10.27 -30.24 -5.17
N VAL A 210 -11.11 -29.41 -4.54
CA VAL A 210 -11.59 -29.57 -3.16
C VAL A 210 -13.04 -30.07 -3.25
N VAL A 211 -13.39 -31.05 -2.42
CA VAL A 211 -14.78 -31.55 -2.34
C VAL A 211 -15.72 -30.38 -2.01
N ASN A 212 -16.78 -30.20 -2.82
CA ASN A 212 -17.71 -29.06 -2.73
C ASN A 212 -18.22 -28.80 -1.30
N THR A 213 -18.45 -29.85 -0.50
CA THR A 213 -18.88 -29.75 0.91
C THR A 213 -17.90 -29.01 1.81
N ASP A 214 -16.61 -29.16 1.55
CA ASP A 214 -15.53 -28.65 2.39
C ASP A 214 -15.16 -27.24 1.92
N ALA A 215 -15.17 -27.05 0.61
CA ALA A 215 -15.03 -25.75 -0.04
C ALA A 215 -16.16 -24.78 0.40
N VAL A 216 -17.41 -25.25 0.49
CA VAL A 216 -18.54 -24.48 1.07
C VAL A 216 -18.37 -24.16 2.55
N GLN A 217 -17.84 -25.10 3.35
CA GLN A 217 -17.58 -24.83 4.77
C GLN A 217 -16.55 -23.70 4.93
N PHE A 218 -15.49 -23.72 4.12
CA PHE A 218 -14.50 -22.65 4.06
C PHE A 218 -15.09 -21.31 3.59
N ALA A 219 -15.84 -21.30 2.49
CA ALA A 219 -16.52 -20.11 1.98
C ALA A 219 -17.47 -19.50 3.02
N ARG A 220 -18.30 -20.33 3.68
CA ARG A 220 -19.20 -19.88 4.75
C ARG A 220 -18.42 -19.33 5.94
N ALA A 221 -17.34 -19.98 6.38
CA ALA A 221 -16.53 -19.54 7.50
C ALA A 221 -15.82 -18.19 7.22
N PHE A 222 -15.30 -18.02 6.00
CA PHE A 222 -14.68 -16.80 5.52
C PHE A 222 -15.70 -15.65 5.48
N TRP A 223 -16.81 -15.82 4.75
CA TRP A 223 -17.82 -14.77 4.65
C TRP A 223 -18.46 -14.46 6.00
N ALA A 224 -18.69 -15.46 6.87
CA ALA A 224 -19.15 -15.21 8.22
C ALA A 224 -18.22 -14.26 9.00
N ALA A 225 -16.90 -14.41 8.86
CA ALA A 225 -15.90 -13.57 9.50
C ALA A 225 -15.86 -12.14 8.91
N ILE A 226 -15.91 -11.99 7.58
CA ILE A 226 -16.04 -10.67 6.92
C ILE A 226 -17.35 -9.98 7.36
N GLY A 227 -18.44 -10.73 7.52
CA GLY A 227 -19.72 -10.24 8.01
C GLY A 227 -19.71 -9.84 9.50
N ASP A 228 -18.81 -10.43 10.30
CA ASP A 228 -18.53 -10.03 11.68
C ASP A 228 -17.57 -8.81 11.76
N GLY A 229 -17.08 -8.32 10.61
CA GLY A 229 -16.20 -7.14 10.51
C GLY A 229 -14.71 -7.44 10.70
N LEU A 230 -14.26 -8.68 10.48
CA LEU A 230 -12.82 -8.99 10.44
C LEU A 230 -12.18 -8.54 9.12
N GLU A 231 -10.92 -8.10 9.21
CA GLU A 231 -10.05 -7.85 8.05
C GLU A 231 -9.75 -9.13 7.26
N VAL A 232 -9.35 -8.98 6.01
CA VAL A 232 -9.34 -10.08 5.03
C VAL A 232 -8.36 -11.20 5.40
N GLU A 233 -7.13 -10.91 5.79
CA GLU A 233 -6.16 -11.93 6.21
C GLU A 233 -6.61 -12.64 7.49
N ALA A 234 -7.27 -11.92 8.41
CA ALA A 234 -7.78 -12.46 9.66
C ALA A 234 -8.99 -13.39 9.41
N ALA A 235 -9.89 -12.99 8.51
CA ALA A 235 -11.03 -13.79 8.06
C ALA A 235 -10.58 -15.05 7.31
N PHE A 236 -9.59 -14.94 6.41
CA PHE A 236 -8.98 -16.07 5.71
C PHE A 236 -8.33 -17.04 6.71
N SER A 237 -7.47 -16.54 7.60
CA SER A 237 -6.82 -17.34 8.64
C SER A 237 -7.82 -18.03 9.59
N GLN A 238 -8.95 -17.37 9.89
CA GLN A 238 -10.03 -17.96 10.68
C GLN A 238 -10.79 -19.04 9.92
N ALA A 239 -11.03 -18.85 8.62
CA ALA A 239 -11.67 -19.85 7.77
C ALA A 239 -10.80 -21.11 7.64
N VAL A 240 -9.50 -20.96 7.38
CA VAL A 240 -8.53 -22.07 7.34
C VAL A 240 -8.57 -22.89 8.64
N ARG A 241 -8.56 -22.22 9.81
CA ARG A 241 -8.64 -22.90 11.13
C ARG A 241 -9.98 -23.59 11.42
N ARG A 242 -11.06 -23.24 10.71
CA ARG A 242 -12.41 -23.80 10.91
C ARG A 242 -12.80 -24.86 9.88
N SER A 243 -12.02 -24.99 8.80
CA SER A 243 -12.27 -25.94 7.73
C SER A 243 -11.60 -27.31 7.97
N PRO A 244 -12.04 -28.36 7.25
CA PRO A 244 -11.33 -29.62 7.17
C PRO A 244 -9.88 -29.43 6.67
N GLN A 245 -8.95 -30.28 7.13
CA GLN A 245 -7.51 -30.11 6.90
C GLN A 245 -7.14 -29.94 5.42
N GLY A 246 -7.80 -30.68 4.52
CA GLY A 246 -7.53 -30.58 3.07
C GLY A 246 -7.82 -29.21 2.45
N VAL A 247 -8.76 -28.40 2.98
CA VAL A 247 -9.05 -27.09 2.38
C VAL A 247 -7.96 -26.07 2.72
N GLY A 248 -7.39 -26.15 3.92
CA GLY A 248 -6.36 -25.22 4.37
C GLY A 248 -5.06 -25.29 3.59
N GLU A 249 -4.77 -26.42 2.94
CA GLU A 249 -3.58 -26.64 2.12
C GLU A 249 -3.74 -26.13 0.68
N PHE A 250 -4.99 -26.00 0.19
CA PHE A 250 -5.29 -25.60 -1.19
C PHE A 250 -5.94 -24.22 -1.32
N ALA A 251 -6.54 -23.69 -0.26
CA ALA A 251 -7.08 -22.34 -0.24
C ALA A 251 -5.96 -21.29 -0.24
N GLU A 252 -6.14 -20.23 -1.00
CA GLU A 252 -5.19 -19.13 -1.12
C GLU A 252 -5.86 -17.76 -0.98
N LEU A 253 -5.06 -16.79 -0.55
CA LEU A 253 -5.34 -15.37 -0.62
C LEU A 253 -4.28 -14.71 -1.51
N LEU A 254 -4.71 -14.11 -2.62
CA LEU A 254 -3.87 -13.29 -3.50
C LEU A 254 -4.17 -11.80 -3.28
N GLN A 255 -3.17 -10.96 -3.52
CA GLN A 255 -3.15 -9.50 -3.40
C GLN A 255 -2.49 -8.89 -4.65
#